data_AF-A0A8D2L790-F1
#
_entry.id   AF-A0A8D2L790-F1
#
_cell.length_a   1.000
_cell.length_b   1.000
_cell.length_c   1.000
_cell.angle_alpha   90.00
_cell.angle_beta   90.00
_cell.angle_gamma   90.00
#
_symmetry.space_group_name_H-M   'P 1'
#
loop_
_entity.id
_entity.type
_entity.pdbx_description
1 polymer ?
#
loop_
_entity_poly.entity_id
_entity_poly.type
_entity_poly.pdbx_seq_one_letter_code
_entity_poly.pdbx_strand_id
1 'polypeptide(L)'
;MNILLQATRKHVDRVITKLGQTNPRAAADIKQKKWNNLPKDHPDHELIDPFPVPLVIIGSKYDMFHEFDSEVKKIICKTLRFVSHYYGASLVFTSKSEALLLKTRTLINHLAFGFDRNKSMSVDQNKPLFIPAGMDSLSQIGPPPAADIDIGKLHAQTPMDLWKKVFEKAFPAKNIGVFKEVKDPAQDPQYAEYEVDAMRAQKNQELEQYKRNASKTWKEMEFDS
;
A
#
# COMPACT_ATOMS: atom_id res chain seq x y z
N MET A 1 -5.36 -1.12 -0.39
CA MET A 1 -3.94 -1.25 0.03
C MET A 1 -3.12 -2.09 -0.96
N ASN A 2 -3.46 -3.37 -1.21
CA ASN A 2 -2.65 -4.27 -2.06
C ASN A 2 -2.36 -3.71 -3.48
N ILE A 3 -3.40 -3.28 -4.21
CA ILE A 3 -3.24 -2.71 -5.57
C ILE A 3 -2.26 -1.51 -5.57
N LEU A 4 -2.41 -0.62 -4.59
CA LEU A 4 -1.56 0.56 -4.47
C LEU A 4 -0.11 0.19 -4.15
N LEU A 5 0.12 -0.73 -3.21
CA LEU A 5 1.47 -1.19 -2.87
C LEU A 5 2.17 -1.83 -4.07
N GLN A 6 1.47 -2.65 -4.84
CA GLN A 6 2.01 -3.25 -6.06
C GLN A 6 2.32 -2.20 -7.14
N ALA A 7 1.44 -1.23 -7.35
CA ALA A 7 1.65 -0.14 -8.29
C ALA A 7 2.87 0.71 -7.90
N THR A 8 2.97 1.08 -6.62
CA THR A 8 4.10 1.86 -6.08
C THR A 8 5.40 1.07 -6.19
N ARG A 9 5.42 -0.23 -5.84
CA ARG A 9 6.60 -1.09 -6.00
C ARG A 9 7.09 -1.10 -7.44
N LYS A 10 6.21 -1.39 -8.39
CA LYS A 10 6.53 -1.38 -9.84
C LYS A 10 7.07 -0.02 -10.29
N HIS A 11 6.56 1.07 -9.75
CA HIS A 11 7.09 2.39 -10.07
C HIS A 11 8.50 2.60 -9.50
N VAL A 12 8.70 2.29 -8.22
CA VAL A 12 10.00 2.41 -7.54
C VAL A 12 11.07 1.53 -8.21
N ASP A 13 10.75 0.27 -8.54
CA ASP A 13 11.68 -0.64 -9.20
C ASP A 13 12.11 -0.12 -10.58
N ARG A 14 11.18 0.47 -11.34
CA ARG A 14 11.49 1.14 -12.62
C ARG A 14 12.43 2.32 -12.42
N VAL A 15 12.20 3.14 -11.40
CA VAL A 15 13.06 4.30 -11.09
C VAL A 15 14.46 3.83 -10.66
N ILE A 16 14.56 2.80 -9.81
CA ILE A 16 15.85 2.22 -9.39
C ILE A 16 16.60 1.64 -10.59
N THR A 17 15.90 0.98 -11.51
CA THR A 17 16.50 0.42 -12.72
C THR A 17 17.05 1.52 -13.63
N LYS A 18 16.28 2.59 -13.86
CA LYS A 18 16.75 3.76 -14.62
C LYS A 18 17.94 4.44 -13.94
N LEU A 19 17.90 4.59 -12.62
CA LEU A 19 19.02 5.12 -11.85
C LEU A 19 20.26 4.24 -11.97
N GLY A 20 20.10 2.92 -12.05
CA GLY A 20 21.22 2.00 -12.25
C GLY A 20 21.95 2.19 -13.58
N GLN A 21 21.30 2.78 -14.60
CA GLN A 21 21.93 3.08 -15.89
C GLN A 21 22.83 4.32 -15.81
N THR A 22 22.50 5.29 -14.96
CA THR A 22 23.27 6.54 -14.79
C THR A 22 24.24 6.49 -13.62
N ASN A 23 23.85 5.84 -12.52
CA ASN A 23 24.63 5.68 -11.29
C ASN A 23 24.42 4.29 -10.66
N PRO A 24 25.21 3.29 -11.08
CA PRO A 24 25.12 1.93 -10.56
C PRO A 24 25.34 1.82 -9.05
N ARG A 25 26.23 2.66 -8.48
CA ARG A 25 26.55 2.64 -7.05
C ARG A 25 25.33 3.04 -6.22
N ALA A 26 24.68 4.15 -6.57
CA ALA A 26 23.47 4.60 -5.86
C ALA A 26 22.33 3.57 -5.95
N ALA A 27 22.15 2.92 -7.09
CA ALA A 27 21.13 1.88 -7.25
C ALA A 27 21.44 0.63 -6.40
N ALA A 28 22.71 0.23 -6.29
CA ALA A 28 23.14 -0.86 -5.42
C ALA A 28 22.93 -0.51 -3.94
N ASP A 29 23.28 0.72 -3.53
CA ASP A 29 23.10 1.19 -2.16
C ASP A 29 21.62 1.17 -1.74
N ILE A 30 20.70 1.60 -2.62
CA ILE A 30 19.25 1.55 -2.34
C ILE A 30 18.79 0.11 -2.16
N LYS A 31 19.23 -0.81 -3.04
CA LYS A 31 18.90 -2.24 -2.94
C LYS A 31 19.45 -2.88 -1.67
N GLN A 32 20.61 -2.44 -1.20
CA GLN A 32 21.19 -2.92 0.07
C GLN A 32 20.43 -2.34 1.27
N LYS A 33 20.11 -1.04 1.23
CA LYS A 33 19.37 -0.33 2.29
C LYS A 33 17.98 -0.89 2.53
N LYS A 34 17.37 -1.54 1.53
CA LYS A 34 16.13 -2.35 1.66
C LYS A 34 16.13 -3.24 2.90
N TRP A 35 17.28 -3.85 3.21
CA TRP A 35 17.42 -4.83 4.29
C TRP A 35 17.87 -4.23 5.62
N ASN A 36 18.22 -2.95 5.67
CA ASN A 36 18.74 -2.32 6.91
C ASN A 36 17.72 -2.28 8.04
N ASN A 37 16.42 -2.32 7.70
CA ASN A 37 15.35 -2.32 8.69
C ASN A 37 15.19 -3.67 9.39
N LEU A 38 15.79 -4.75 8.85
CA LEU A 38 15.78 -6.06 9.46
C LEU A 38 17.19 -6.48 9.93
N PRO A 39 17.29 -7.14 11.10
CA PRO A 39 18.53 -7.79 11.50
C PRO A 39 18.97 -8.83 10.47
N LYS A 40 20.29 -8.96 10.24
CA LYS A 40 20.84 -9.93 9.28
C LYS A 40 20.63 -11.39 9.73
N ASP A 41 20.53 -11.59 11.03
CA ASP A 41 20.30 -12.86 11.72
C ASP A 41 18.80 -13.16 11.92
N HIS A 42 17.92 -12.37 11.29
CA HIS A 42 16.49 -12.56 11.44
C HIS A 42 16.04 -13.91 10.84
N PRO A 43 15.25 -14.74 11.57
CA PRO A 43 14.89 -16.09 11.13
C PRO A 43 14.11 -16.12 9.81
N ASP A 44 13.31 -15.09 9.56
CA ASP A 44 12.44 -15.00 8.38
C ASP A 44 13.10 -14.28 7.18
N HIS A 45 14.41 -14.03 7.21
CA HIS A 45 15.08 -13.22 6.17
C HIS A 45 14.84 -13.74 4.74
N GLU A 46 14.72 -15.06 4.55
CA GLU A 46 14.45 -15.69 3.25
C GLU A 46 12.96 -15.76 2.87
N LEU A 47 12.06 -15.52 3.84
CA LEU A 47 10.61 -15.71 3.69
C LEU A 47 9.84 -14.40 3.47
N ILE A 48 10.53 -13.26 3.52
CA ILE A 48 9.96 -11.92 3.36
C ILE A 48 10.44 -11.26 2.07
N ASP A 49 9.68 -10.28 1.58
CA ASP A 49 10.09 -9.42 0.48
C ASP A 49 9.94 -7.95 0.90
N PRO A 50 10.96 -7.37 1.56
CA PRO A 50 10.86 -6.02 2.08
C PRO A 50 10.53 -5.00 0.98
N PHE A 51 9.99 -3.85 1.34
CA PHE A 51 9.72 -2.81 0.36
C PHE A 51 11.04 -2.09 -0.01
N PRO A 52 11.28 -1.74 -1.30
CA PRO A 52 12.55 -1.11 -1.72
C PRO A 52 12.81 0.27 -1.09
N VAL A 53 11.81 0.86 -0.44
CA VAL A 53 11.91 2.12 0.31
C VAL A 53 11.29 1.93 1.70
N PRO A 54 11.69 2.73 2.72
CA PRO A 54 11.10 2.67 4.05
C PRO A 54 9.57 2.76 4.02
N LEU A 55 8.91 1.83 4.71
CA LEU A 55 7.45 1.72 4.73
C LEU A 55 6.93 1.69 6.17
N VAL A 56 5.85 2.43 6.40
CA VAL A 56 5.04 2.37 7.64
C VAL A 56 3.59 2.17 7.27
N ILE A 57 2.94 1.23 7.95
CA ILE A 57 1.51 0.96 7.87
C ILE A 57 0.87 1.55 9.12
N ILE A 58 -0.08 2.46 8.92
CA ILE A 58 -0.77 3.17 10.00
C ILE A 58 -2.24 2.75 10.00
N GLY A 59 -2.68 2.08 11.06
CA GLY A 59 -4.09 1.85 11.34
C GLY A 59 -4.68 3.07 12.04
N SER A 60 -5.55 3.82 11.38
CA SER A 60 -6.20 4.99 11.97
C SER A 60 -7.54 4.63 12.61
N LYS A 61 -8.09 5.56 13.41
CA LYS A 61 -9.36 5.40 14.14
C LYS A 61 -9.37 4.17 15.05
N TYR A 62 -8.28 3.96 15.80
CA TYR A 62 -8.18 2.85 16.76
C TYR A 62 -9.32 2.85 17.79
N ASP A 63 -9.83 4.02 18.15
CA ASP A 63 -11.01 4.20 18.99
C ASP A 63 -12.24 3.45 18.48
N MET A 64 -12.46 3.41 17.16
CA MET A 64 -13.54 2.62 16.57
C MET A 64 -13.19 1.14 16.46
N PHE A 65 -11.93 0.83 16.14
CA PHE A 65 -11.46 -0.54 16.02
C PHE A 65 -11.48 -1.31 17.35
N HIS A 66 -11.22 -0.62 18.46
CA HIS A 66 -11.20 -1.22 19.80
C HIS A 66 -12.52 -1.88 20.17
N GLU A 67 -13.63 -1.30 19.72
CA GLU A 67 -15.00 -1.76 19.96
C GLU A 67 -15.40 -2.99 19.12
N PHE A 68 -14.56 -3.46 18.20
CA PHE A 68 -14.88 -4.64 17.39
C PHE A 68 -14.80 -5.93 18.21
N ASP A 69 -15.49 -6.96 17.72
CA ASP A 69 -15.45 -8.31 18.29
C ASP A 69 -14.02 -8.87 18.31
N SER A 70 -13.70 -9.65 19.34
CA SER A 70 -12.36 -10.22 19.53
C SER A 70 -11.88 -11.06 18.34
N GLU A 71 -12.76 -11.83 17.70
CA GLU A 71 -12.38 -12.64 16.53
C GLU A 71 -12.05 -11.76 15.31
N VAL A 72 -12.83 -10.69 15.09
CA VAL A 72 -12.57 -9.70 14.03
C VAL A 72 -11.24 -8.99 14.28
N LYS A 73 -11.00 -8.54 15.52
CA LYS A 73 -9.74 -7.89 15.92
C LYS A 73 -8.56 -8.82 15.69
N LYS A 74 -8.67 -10.09 16.07
CA LYS A 74 -7.63 -11.10 15.89
C LYS A 74 -7.25 -11.30 14.43
N ILE A 75 -8.24 -11.42 13.53
CA ILE A 75 -7.99 -11.58 12.08
C ILE A 75 -7.28 -10.34 11.53
N ILE A 76 -7.77 -9.14 11.84
CA ILE A 76 -7.19 -7.89 11.35
C ILE A 76 -5.78 -7.68 11.89
N CYS A 77 -5.57 -7.81 13.21
CA CYS A 77 -4.27 -7.64 13.84
C CYS A 77 -3.24 -8.60 13.27
N LYS A 78 -3.55 -9.90 13.18
CA LYS A 78 -2.63 -10.90 12.63
C LYS A 78 -2.33 -10.66 11.14
N THR A 79 -3.33 -10.29 10.36
CA THR A 79 -3.14 -9.99 8.93
C THR A 79 -2.26 -8.78 8.73
N LEU A 80 -2.49 -7.68 9.46
CA LEU A 80 -1.67 -6.48 9.37
C LEU A 80 -0.24 -6.74 9.87
N ARG A 81 -0.07 -7.52 10.94
CA ARG A 81 1.25 -7.95 11.41
C ARG A 81 2.01 -8.73 10.34
N PHE A 82 1.36 -9.72 9.72
CA PHE A 82 1.94 -10.48 8.61
C PHE A 82 2.34 -9.57 7.45
N VAL A 83 1.42 -8.70 6.99
CA VAL A 83 1.68 -7.81 5.85
C VAL A 83 2.83 -6.84 6.15
N SER A 84 2.85 -6.27 7.36
CA SER A 84 3.93 -5.39 7.79
C SER A 84 5.27 -6.13 7.83
N HIS A 85 5.30 -7.31 8.44
CA HIS A 85 6.51 -8.12 8.53
C HIS A 85 7.04 -8.54 7.15
N TYR A 86 6.16 -9.05 6.29
CA TYR A 86 6.48 -9.47 4.94
C TYR A 86 7.12 -8.35 4.10
N TYR A 87 6.64 -7.11 4.27
CA TYR A 87 7.21 -5.93 3.58
C TYR A 87 8.31 -5.22 4.37
N GLY A 88 8.76 -5.75 5.50
CA GLY A 88 9.76 -5.10 6.35
C GLY A 88 9.33 -3.70 6.81
N ALA A 89 8.03 -3.51 7.00
CA ALA A 89 7.41 -2.25 7.37
C ALA A 89 7.14 -2.18 8.87
N SER A 90 7.09 -0.95 9.40
CA SER A 90 6.59 -0.73 10.76
C SER A 90 5.06 -0.71 10.77
N LEU A 91 4.42 -1.20 11.83
CA LEU A 91 2.98 -1.14 12.04
C LEU A 91 2.66 -0.28 13.27
N VAL A 92 1.75 0.68 13.14
CA VAL A 92 1.27 1.45 14.28
C VAL A 92 -0.23 1.72 14.19
N PHE A 93 -0.92 1.58 15.31
CA PHE A 93 -2.30 2.02 15.47
C PHE A 93 -2.35 3.38 16.14
N THR A 94 -3.21 4.23 15.60
CA THR A 94 -3.36 5.61 16.05
C THR A 94 -4.83 6.02 16.12
N SER A 95 -5.11 7.00 16.97
CA SER A 95 -6.41 7.64 17.15
C SER A 95 -6.21 9.13 17.43
N LYS A 96 -7.24 9.81 17.91
CA LYS A 96 -7.13 11.19 18.39
C LYS A 96 -6.27 11.34 19.66
N SER A 97 -5.86 10.24 20.29
CA SER A 97 -4.99 10.25 21.46
C SER A 97 -3.61 10.83 21.12
N GLU A 98 -3.23 11.90 21.81
CA GLU A 98 -1.93 12.56 21.66
C GLU A 98 -0.75 11.59 21.86
N ALA A 99 -0.86 10.69 22.83
CA ALA A 99 0.17 9.68 23.10
C ALA A 99 0.41 8.74 21.91
N LEU A 100 -0.64 8.36 21.17
CA LEU A 100 -0.51 7.51 19.98
C LEU A 100 0.02 8.28 18.76
N LEU A 101 -0.39 9.54 18.63
CA LEU A 101 0.15 10.44 17.61
C LEU A 101 1.65 10.67 17.81
N LEU A 102 2.10 10.86 19.05
CA LEU A 102 3.51 11.04 19.36
C LEU A 102 4.33 9.79 18.98
N LYS A 103 3.84 8.59 19.32
CA LYS A 103 4.46 7.32 18.91
C LYS A 103 4.56 7.18 17.38
N THR A 104 3.51 7.57 16.67
CA THR A 104 3.49 7.57 15.21
C THR A 104 4.53 8.54 14.64
N ARG A 105 4.62 9.75 15.22
CA ARG A 105 5.61 10.76 14.82
C ARG A 105 7.05 10.28 15.04
N THR A 106 7.32 9.60 16.16
CA THR A 106 8.64 9.00 16.42
C THR A 106 9.03 7.99 15.34
N LEU A 107 8.11 7.13 14.90
CA LEU A 107 8.37 6.19 13.80
C LEU A 107 8.67 6.91 12.48
N ILE A 108 7.88 7.92 12.12
CA ILE A 108 8.09 8.68 10.88
C ILE A 108 9.44 9.40 10.93
N ASN A 109 9.78 10.01 12.07
CA ASN A 109 11.06 10.69 12.26
C ASN A 109 12.25 9.72 12.15
N HIS A 110 12.14 8.52 12.70
CA HIS A 110 13.15 7.47 12.53
C HIS A 110 13.33 7.12 11.04
N LEU A 111 12.23 6.88 10.32
CA LEU A 111 12.30 6.49 8.90
C LEU A 111 12.79 7.62 7.98
N ALA A 112 12.43 8.87 8.27
CA ALA A 112 12.77 10.02 7.44
C ALA A 112 14.17 10.59 7.73
N PHE A 113 14.59 10.59 9.00
CA PHE A 113 15.80 11.30 9.44
C PHE A 113 16.80 10.42 10.20
N GLY A 114 16.49 9.15 10.46
CA GLY A 114 17.40 8.23 11.15
C GLY A 114 17.54 8.48 12.65
N PHE A 115 16.59 9.19 13.29
CA PHE A 115 16.53 9.33 14.76
C PHE A 115 16.45 7.96 15.45
N ASP A 116 16.80 7.89 16.74
CA ASP A 116 16.81 6.63 17.47
C ASP A 116 15.49 5.86 17.41
N ARG A 117 15.62 4.56 17.09
CA ARG A 117 14.47 3.64 17.03
C ARG A 117 13.98 3.34 18.43
N ASN A 118 12.67 3.51 18.66
CA ASN A 118 12.03 3.02 19.88
C ASN A 118 12.09 1.48 19.89
N LYS A 119 12.67 0.90 20.95
CA LYS A 119 12.80 -0.56 21.12
C LYS A 119 11.55 -1.23 21.73
N SER A 120 10.56 -0.44 22.13
CA SER A 120 9.31 -1.01 22.64
C SER A 120 8.46 -1.57 21.50
N MET A 121 7.80 -2.69 21.77
CA MET A 121 6.86 -3.33 20.86
C MET A 121 5.59 -3.69 21.62
N SER A 122 4.44 -3.48 21.00
CA SER A 122 3.12 -3.88 21.50
C SER A 122 2.38 -4.67 20.43
N VAL A 123 2.18 -5.96 20.72
CA VAL A 123 1.51 -6.93 19.84
C VAL A 123 0.16 -7.41 20.40
N ASP A 124 -0.23 -6.90 21.57
CA ASP A 124 -1.48 -7.24 22.25
C ASP A 124 -2.67 -6.71 21.43
N GLN A 125 -3.59 -7.61 21.08
CA GLN A 125 -4.75 -7.31 20.24
C GLN A 125 -5.77 -6.42 20.93
N ASN A 126 -5.72 -6.33 22.26
CA ASN A 126 -6.58 -5.45 23.07
C ASN A 126 -5.97 -4.05 23.24
N LYS A 127 -4.72 -3.85 22.80
CA LYS A 127 -3.99 -2.58 22.87
C LYS A 127 -3.68 -2.07 21.46
N PRO A 128 -3.40 -0.76 21.31
CA PRO A 128 -2.92 -0.23 20.05
C PRO A 128 -1.62 -0.92 19.63
N LEU A 129 -1.60 -1.53 18.43
CA LEU A 129 -0.41 -2.15 17.89
C LEU A 129 0.70 -1.12 17.69
N PHE A 130 1.91 -1.49 18.07
CA PHE A 130 3.11 -0.70 17.81
C PHE A 130 4.27 -1.67 17.58
N ILE A 131 4.68 -1.82 16.33
CA ILE A 131 5.64 -2.84 15.91
C ILE A 131 6.62 -2.17 14.96
N PRO A 132 7.81 -1.80 15.45
CA PRO A 132 8.91 -1.36 14.59
C PRO A 132 9.32 -2.47 13.62
N ALA A 133 9.77 -2.09 12.43
CA ALA A 133 10.28 -3.03 11.44
C ALA A 133 11.41 -3.90 12.02
N GLY A 134 11.37 -5.21 11.73
CA GLY A 134 12.38 -6.18 12.18
C GLY A 134 12.23 -6.67 13.63
N MET A 135 11.17 -6.30 14.35
CA MET A 135 10.90 -6.79 15.72
C MET A 135 9.87 -7.91 15.80
N ASP A 136 9.07 -8.12 14.75
CA ASP A 136 8.09 -9.20 14.67
C ASP A 136 8.68 -10.40 13.93
N SER A 137 8.02 -11.55 14.01
CA SER A 137 8.42 -12.77 13.28
C SER A 137 7.23 -13.63 12.88
N LEU A 138 7.37 -14.43 11.83
CA LEU A 138 6.32 -15.33 11.35
C LEU A 138 5.94 -16.35 12.43
N SER A 139 6.89 -16.80 13.24
CA SER A 139 6.64 -17.70 14.37
C SER A 139 5.80 -17.04 15.47
N GLN A 140 6.05 -15.75 15.78
CA GLN A 140 5.27 -14.99 16.77
C GLN A 140 3.88 -14.57 16.26
N ILE A 141 3.74 -14.33 14.96
CA ILE A 141 2.43 -14.05 14.32
C ILE A 141 1.61 -15.34 14.27
N GLY A 142 2.28 -16.45 13.97
CA GLY A 142 1.68 -17.76 13.79
C GLY A 142 0.89 -17.89 12.48
N PRO A 143 0.18 -19.00 12.28
CA PRO A 143 -0.62 -19.20 11.09
C PRO A 143 -1.80 -18.21 11.02
N PRO A 144 -2.33 -17.98 9.80
CA PRO A 144 -3.54 -17.18 9.63
C PRO A 144 -4.68 -17.78 10.47
N PRO A 145 -5.50 -16.96 11.15
CA PRO A 145 -6.63 -17.45 11.94
C PRO A 145 -7.56 -18.28 11.06
N ALA A 146 -7.58 -19.59 11.29
CA ALA A 146 -8.44 -20.50 10.57
C ALA A 146 -9.87 -20.36 11.12
N ALA A 147 -10.68 -19.51 10.49
CA ALA A 147 -12.13 -19.57 10.64
C ALA A 147 -12.63 -20.79 9.83
N ASP A 148 -12.56 -21.99 10.43
CA ASP A 148 -12.97 -23.27 9.84
C ASP A 148 -12.40 -23.49 8.43
N ILE A 149 -11.07 -23.38 8.30
CA ILE A 149 -10.37 -23.49 7.02
C ILE A 149 -9.43 -24.68 7.08
N ASP A 150 -9.72 -25.70 6.26
CA ASP A 150 -8.73 -26.72 5.89
C ASP A 150 -7.61 -26.03 5.11
N ILE A 151 -6.58 -25.56 5.81
CA ILE A 151 -5.40 -24.92 5.21
C ILE A 151 -4.78 -25.85 4.15
N GLY A 152 -4.89 -27.17 4.32
CA GLY A 152 -4.46 -28.18 3.34
C GLY A 152 -5.25 -28.22 2.02
N LYS A 153 -6.44 -27.61 1.94
CA LYS A 153 -7.25 -27.52 0.71
C LYS A 153 -7.08 -26.20 -0.04
N LEU A 154 -6.48 -25.18 0.59
CA LEU A 154 -6.21 -23.90 -0.06
C LEU A 154 -4.95 -24.04 -0.92
N HIS A 155 -5.13 -24.19 -2.24
CA HIS A 155 -4.04 -24.12 -3.21
C HIS A 155 -3.48 -22.67 -3.25
N ALA A 156 -2.56 -22.33 -2.35
CA ALA A 156 -1.89 -21.04 -2.29
C ALA A 156 -0.44 -21.21 -2.74
N GLN A 157 -0.01 -20.45 -3.73
CA GLN A 157 1.35 -20.51 -4.28
C GLN A 157 2.34 -19.73 -3.41
N THR A 158 1.85 -18.75 -2.63
CA THR A 158 2.66 -17.94 -1.73
C THR A 158 1.98 -17.74 -0.37
N PRO A 159 2.75 -17.44 0.70
CA PRO A 159 2.19 -17.07 2.00
C PRO A 159 1.23 -15.87 1.90
N MET A 160 1.57 -14.88 1.06
CA MET A 160 0.73 -13.71 0.82
C MET A 160 -0.65 -14.09 0.28
N ASP A 161 -0.71 -15.03 -0.67
CA ASP A 161 -1.98 -15.51 -1.24
C ASP A 161 -2.82 -16.25 -0.21
N LEU A 162 -2.18 -17.02 0.68
CA LEU A 162 -2.87 -17.70 1.77
C LEU A 162 -3.54 -16.69 2.70
N TRP A 163 -2.80 -15.71 3.20
CA TRP A 163 -3.33 -14.66 4.08
C TRP A 163 -4.42 -13.83 3.40
N LYS A 164 -4.23 -13.53 2.11
CA LYS A 164 -5.25 -12.83 1.30
C LYS A 164 -6.55 -13.61 1.23
N LYS A 165 -6.52 -14.91 0.93
CA LYS A 165 -7.73 -15.76 0.86
C LYS A 165 -8.46 -15.85 2.20
N VAL A 166 -7.72 -16.01 3.30
CA VAL A 166 -8.32 -16.04 4.65
C VAL A 166 -8.99 -14.71 4.98
N PHE A 167 -8.34 -13.60 4.67
CA PHE A 167 -8.88 -12.26 4.89
C PHE A 167 -10.12 -11.99 4.03
N GLU A 168 -10.09 -12.33 2.74
CA GLU A 168 -11.23 -12.14 1.82
C GLU A 168 -12.44 -13.03 2.18
N LYS A 169 -12.22 -14.20 2.77
CA LYS A 169 -13.31 -15.04 3.29
C LYS A 169 -13.97 -14.41 4.53
N ALA A 170 -13.16 -13.87 5.45
CA ALA A 170 -13.66 -13.20 6.67
C ALA A 170 -14.32 -11.84 6.36
N PHE A 171 -13.78 -11.12 5.38
CA PHE A 171 -14.23 -9.81 4.92
C PHE A 171 -14.46 -9.86 3.41
N PRO A 172 -15.55 -10.48 2.95
CA PRO A 172 -15.88 -10.50 1.53
C PRO A 172 -15.96 -9.06 1.04
N ALA A 173 -15.34 -8.81 -0.12
CA ALA A 173 -15.40 -7.51 -0.73
C ALA A 173 -16.87 -7.11 -0.87
N LYS A 174 -17.28 -6.04 -0.17
CA LYS A 174 -18.50 -5.36 -0.57
C LYS A 174 -18.26 -4.99 -2.02
N ASN A 175 -19.08 -5.52 -2.93
CA ASN A 175 -19.23 -4.94 -4.24
C ASN A 175 -19.60 -3.47 -3.96
N ILE A 176 -18.60 -2.59 -3.96
CA ILE A 176 -18.82 -1.18 -4.19
C ILE A 176 -19.33 -1.24 -5.61
N GLY A 177 -20.66 -1.36 -5.73
CA GLY A 177 -21.32 -1.61 -7.00
C GLY A 177 -20.65 -0.68 -7.97
N VAL A 178 -20.12 -1.26 -9.05
CA VAL A 178 -19.70 -0.55 -10.27
C VAL A 178 -20.43 0.76 -10.24
N PHE A 179 -19.72 1.86 -9.92
CA PHE A 179 -20.32 3.19 -9.77
C PHE A 179 -21.42 3.23 -10.82
N LYS A 180 -22.70 3.12 -10.40
CA LYS A 180 -23.83 2.95 -11.33
C LYS A 180 -23.52 3.91 -12.43
N GLU A 181 -23.28 3.42 -13.66
CA GLU A 181 -22.77 4.24 -14.77
C GLU A 181 -23.37 5.62 -14.59
N VAL A 182 -22.54 6.56 -14.11
CA VAL A 182 -23.06 7.88 -13.77
C VAL A 182 -23.38 8.41 -15.14
N LYS A 183 -24.66 8.31 -15.54
CA LYS A 183 -25.14 8.84 -16.81
C LYS A 183 -24.62 10.26 -16.82
N ASP A 184 -23.72 10.54 -17.76
CA ASP A 184 -23.10 11.85 -17.88
C ASP A 184 -24.25 12.86 -17.96
N PRO A 185 -24.45 13.74 -16.97
CA PRO A 185 -25.56 14.68 -16.97
C PRO A 185 -25.54 15.56 -18.22
N ALA A 186 -24.37 15.72 -18.83
CA ALA A 186 -24.19 16.47 -20.06
C ALA A 186 -24.51 15.67 -21.34
N GLN A 187 -24.98 14.43 -21.21
CA GLN A 187 -25.60 13.62 -22.27
C GLN A 187 -27.11 13.46 -22.03
N ASP A 188 -27.65 14.06 -20.97
CA ASP A 188 -29.06 13.99 -20.63
C ASP A 188 -29.81 15.17 -21.29
N PRO A 189 -30.74 14.91 -22.23
CA PRO A 189 -31.49 15.95 -22.92
C PRO A 189 -32.29 16.87 -21.98
N GLN A 190 -32.58 16.44 -20.75
CA GLN A 190 -33.28 17.25 -19.76
C GLN A 190 -32.46 18.48 -19.32
N TYR A 191 -31.13 18.42 -19.42
CA TYR A 191 -30.21 19.50 -19.02
C TYR A 191 -29.54 20.17 -20.22
N ALA A 192 -30.07 20.01 -21.44
CA ALA A 192 -29.52 20.61 -22.65
C ALA A 192 -29.70 22.15 -22.62
N GLU A 193 -28.60 22.87 -22.75
CA GLU A 193 -28.55 24.32 -22.78
C GLU A 193 -27.70 24.75 -23.97
N TYR A 194 -28.35 25.32 -24.99
CA TYR A 194 -27.72 25.60 -26.28
C TYR A 194 -26.38 26.34 -26.19
N GLU A 195 -26.30 27.39 -25.38
CA GLU A 195 -25.07 28.18 -25.25
C GLU A 195 -23.93 27.39 -24.59
N VAL A 196 -24.25 26.58 -23.60
CA VAL A 196 -23.29 25.72 -22.89
C VAL A 196 -22.80 24.60 -23.80
N ASP A 197 -23.73 23.97 -24.54
CA ASP A 197 -23.42 22.88 -25.48
C ASP A 197 -22.57 23.36 -26.66
N ALA A 198 -22.86 24.56 -27.19
CA ALA A 198 -22.07 25.17 -28.24
C ALA A 198 -20.63 25.50 -27.78
N MET A 199 -20.47 26.11 -26.60
CA MET A 199 -19.13 26.38 -26.04
C MET A 199 -18.35 25.08 -25.78
N ARG A 200 -19.02 24.03 -25.32
CA ARG A 200 -18.40 22.71 -25.09
C ARG A 200 -17.93 22.07 -26.40
N ALA A 201 -18.77 22.11 -27.44
CA ALA A 201 -18.42 21.62 -28.76
C ALA A 201 -17.18 22.33 -29.32
N GLN A 202 -17.13 23.65 -29.18
CA GLN A 202 -15.96 24.45 -29.56
C GLN A 202 -14.70 24.00 -28.79
N LYS A 203 -14.77 23.87 -27.46
CA LYS A 203 -13.61 23.45 -26.64
C LYS A 203 -13.14 22.03 -26.95
N ASN A 204 -14.06 21.12 -27.24
CA ASN A 204 -13.72 19.77 -27.69
C ASN A 204 -13.00 19.79 -29.04
N GLN A 205 -13.43 20.62 -29.97
CA GLN A 205 -12.75 20.80 -31.26
C GLN A 205 -11.34 21.38 -31.09
N GLU A 206 -11.18 22.40 -30.25
CA GLU A 206 -9.87 22.98 -29.90
C GLU A 206 -8.93 21.92 -29.29
N LEU A 207 -9.45 21.08 -28.38
CA LEU A 207 -8.68 20.01 -27.76
C LEU A 207 -8.21 18.96 -28.77
N GLU A 208 -9.06 18.56 -29.72
CA GLU A 208 -8.69 17.61 -30.76
C GLU A 208 -7.66 18.18 -31.74
N GLN A 209 -7.77 19.47 -32.07
CA GLN A 209 -6.72 20.17 -32.84
C GLN A 209 -5.40 20.19 -32.08
N TYR A 210 -5.43 20.51 -30.79
CA TYR A 210 -4.23 20.50 -29.94
C TYR A 210 -3.57 19.13 -29.90
N LYS A 211 -4.33 18.05 -29.66
CA LYS A 211 -3.81 16.67 -29.64
C LYS A 211 -3.16 16.27 -30.96
N ARG A 212 -3.77 16.64 -32.09
CA ARG A 212 -3.22 16.36 -33.44
C ARG A 212 -1.91 17.12 -33.66
N ASN A 213 -1.85 18.38 -33.25
CA ASN A 213 -0.65 19.19 -33.41
C ASN A 213 0.49 18.69 -32.51
N ALA A 214 0.20 18.41 -31.23
CA ALA A 214 1.18 17.82 -30.32
C ALA A 214 1.69 16.47 -30.85
N SER A 215 0.81 15.60 -31.36
CA SER A 215 1.23 14.30 -31.92
C SER A 215 2.12 14.43 -33.16
N LYS A 216 2.00 15.51 -33.94
CA LYS A 216 2.89 15.80 -35.08
C LYS A 216 4.26 16.30 -34.61
N THR A 217 4.27 17.24 -33.66
CA THR A 217 5.51 17.76 -33.06
C THR A 217 6.35 16.66 -32.42
N TRP A 218 5.71 15.70 -31.74
CA TRP A 218 6.42 14.57 -31.13
C TRP A 218 6.98 13.59 -32.16
N LYS A 219 6.28 13.40 -33.30
CA LYS A 219 6.79 12.60 -34.42
C LYS A 219 7.95 13.26 -35.14
N GLU A 220 7.91 14.58 -35.35
CA GLU A 220 9.02 15.32 -35.98
C GLU A 220 10.30 15.27 -35.13
N MET A 221 10.18 15.29 -33.78
CA MET A 221 11.33 15.11 -32.88
C MET A 221 11.94 13.70 -32.91
N GLU A 222 11.20 12.67 -33.32
CA GLU A 222 11.73 11.29 -33.46
C GLU A 222 12.44 11.05 -34.81
N PHE A 223 12.22 11.89 -35.83
CA PHE A 223 12.88 11.76 -37.13
C PHE A 223 14.20 12.55 -37.26
N ASP A 224 14.52 13.41 -36.28
CA ASP A 224 15.78 14.17 -36.18
C ASP A 224 16.81 13.52 -35.22
N SER A 225 16.76 12.19 -35.03
CA SER A 225 17.76 11.41 -34.26
C SER A 225 18.42 10.33 -35.10
#